data_AF-A0A931UDD8-F1
#
_entry.id   AF-A0A931UDD8-F1
#
_cell.length_a   1.000
_cell.length_b   1.000
_cell.length_c   1.000
_cell.angle_alpha   90.00
_cell.angle_beta   90.00
_cell.angle_gamma   90.00
#
_symmetry.space_group_name_H-M   'P 1'
#
loop_
_entity.id
_entity.type
_entity.pdbx_description
1 polymer ?
#
loop_
_entity_poly.entity_id
_entity_poly.type
_entity_poly.pdbx_seq_one_letter_code
_entity_poly.pdbx_strand_id
1 'polypeptide(L)'
;MAAGSGIAALGGLASLAIYRPYFIGLAGLALVYAFLTAFWEKYRAGSLHPRNYAFGKEEAVLAATTLLVFLLVFLPYLRGMNPGDGGRTYEGRGSIIQVDQEEKKVTLRHEDVEGVIPAMTMDYEVHSPELLHGLKAGDEVRFHLSPAGFEFVVVEIHKEKKP
;
A
#
# COMPACT_ATOMS: atom_id res chain seq x y z
N MET A 1 6.18 42.40 2.15
CA MET A 1 6.53 41.30 1.21
C MET A 1 7.65 40.49 1.85
N ALA A 2 7.35 39.30 2.35
CA ALA A 2 8.34 38.31 2.78
C ALA A 2 7.66 36.93 2.72
N ALA A 3 7.40 36.45 1.50
CA ALA A 3 7.02 35.08 1.24
C ALA A 3 8.31 34.29 1.05
N GLY A 4 8.68 33.43 2.00
CA GLY A 4 9.94 32.69 1.89
C GLY A 4 10.27 31.74 3.04
N SER A 5 9.28 31.18 3.74
CA SER A 5 9.56 30.24 4.84
C SER A 5 8.50 29.15 5.00
N GLY A 6 7.81 28.76 3.93
CA GLY A 6 6.85 27.65 3.92
C GLY A 6 7.38 26.35 3.31
N ILE A 7 8.38 26.43 2.43
CA ILE A 7 8.80 25.30 1.58
C ILE A 7 9.94 24.48 2.23
N ALA A 8 10.77 25.10 3.08
CA ALA A 8 11.88 24.40 3.72
C ALA A 8 11.45 23.31 4.73
N ALA A 9 10.27 23.44 5.35
CA ALA A 9 9.71 22.41 6.24
C ALA A 9 9.19 21.17 5.48
N LEU A 10 8.96 21.27 4.16
CA LEU A 10 8.51 20.15 3.33
C LEU A 10 9.66 19.21 2.94
N GLY A 11 10.92 19.69 2.98
CA GLY A 11 12.10 18.86 2.68
C GLY A 11 12.32 17.73 3.70
N GLY A 12 12.06 17.99 4.99
CA GLY A 12 12.12 16.96 6.04
C GLY A 12 11.00 15.93 5.93
N LEU A 13 9.81 16.35 5.49
CA LEU A 13 8.66 15.46 5.28
C LEU A 13 8.83 14.53 4.07
N ALA A 14 9.66 14.90 3.09
CA ALA A 14 9.99 14.03 1.96
C ALA A 14 10.79 12.79 2.38
N SER A 15 11.63 12.89 3.42
CA SER A 15 12.34 11.73 4.01
C SER A 15 11.39 10.82 4.80
N LEU A 16 10.34 11.39 5.39
CA LEU A 16 9.25 10.66 6.06
C LEU A 16 8.25 10.04 5.07
N ALA A 17 8.34 10.31 3.77
CA ALA A 17 7.47 9.69 2.76
C ALA A 17 7.65 8.16 2.67
N ILE A 18 8.84 7.65 3.02
CA ILE A 18 9.09 6.21 3.16
C ILE A 18 8.34 5.64 4.37
N TYR A 19 8.16 6.46 5.42
CA TYR A 19 7.45 6.09 6.64
C TYR A 19 5.97 6.46 6.64
N ARG A 20 5.47 7.10 5.58
CA ARG A 20 4.06 7.48 5.40
C ARG A 20 3.07 6.34 5.70
N PRO A 21 3.29 5.08 5.26
CA PRO A 21 2.42 3.97 5.63
C PRO A 21 2.39 3.69 7.15
N TYR A 22 3.49 3.91 7.87
CA TYR A 22 3.56 3.74 9.33
C TYR A 22 2.76 4.83 10.06
N PHE A 23 2.83 6.08 9.62
CA PHE A 23 2.03 7.16 10.20
C PHE A 23 0.53 6.92 10.00
N ILE A 24 0.13 6.42 8.83
CA ILE A 24 -1.28 6.13 8.57
C ILE A 24 -1.73 4.90 9.37
N GLY A 25 -0.89 3.87 9.49
CA GLY A 25 -1.16 2.71 10.36
C GLY A 25 -1.32 3.11 11.83
N LEU A 26 -0.44 3.97 12.34
CA LEU A 26 -0.51 4.48 13.72
C LEU A 26 -1.77 5.35 13.93
N ALA A 27 -2.12 6.17 12.94
CA ALA A 27 -3.34 6.98 12.97
C ALA A 27 -4.60 6.10 12.95
N GLY A 28 -4.62 5.03 12.15
CA GLY A 28 -5.69 4.04 12.14
C GLY A 28 -5.83 3.34 13.48
N LEU A 29 -4.73 2.92 14.09
CA LEU A 29 -4.72 2.27 15.39
C LEU A 29 -5.17 3.23 16.51
N ALA A 30 -4.78 4.50 16.44
CA ALA A 30 -5.25 5.54 17.35
C ALA A 30 -6.76 5.79 17.20
N LEU A 31 -7.29 5.75 15.97
CA LEU A 31 -8.72 5.93 15.69
C LEU A 31 -9.54 4.73 16.18
N VAL A 32 -9.04 3.51 15.99
CA VAL A 32 -9.62 2.28 16.55
C VAL A 32 -9.59 2.30 18.07
N TYR A 33 -8.49 2.73 18.68
CA TYR A 33 -8.37 2.90 20.12
C TYR A 33 -9.34 3.96 20.67
N ALA A 34 -9.47 5.11 19.99
CA ALA A 34 -10.44 6.14 20.35
C ALA A 34 -11.89 5.63 20.24
N PHE A 35 -12.19 4.84 19.20
CA PHE A 35 -13.50 4.20 19.05
C PHE A 35 -13.77 3.19 20.17
N LEU A 36 -12.80 2.32 20.47
CA LEU A 36 -12.90 1.32 21.55
C LEU A 36 -13.07 1.97 22.91
N THR A 37 -12.33 3.04 23.21
CA THR A 37 -12.45 3.77 24.49
C THR A 37 -13.81 4.45 24.61
N ALA A 38 -14.28 5.16 23.59
CA ALA A 38 -15.61 5.76 23.57
C ALA A 38 -16.73 4.71 23.67
N PHE A 39 -16.58 3.58 22.97
CA PHE A 39 -17.52 2.46 23.04
C PHE A 39 -17.52 1.79 24.41
N TRP A 40 -16.35 1.59 25.01
CA TRP A 40 -16.19 0.96 26.32
C TRP A 40 -16.72 1.84 27.45
N GLU A 41 -16.55 3.16 27.34
CA GLU A 41 -17.14 4.13 28.25
C GLU A 41 -18.68 4.09 28.19
N LYS A 42 -19.25 4.03 26.97
CA LYS A 42 -20.70 3.88 26.75
C LYS A 42 -21.24 2.52 27.21
N TYR A 43 -20.46 1.45 27.03
CA TYR A 43 -20.78 0.10 27.49
C TYR A 43 -20.79 0.02 29.02
N ARG A 44 -19.78 0.60 29.68
CA ARG A 44 -19.65 0.63 31.14
C ARG A 44 -20.69 1.54 31.81
N ALA A 45 -21.11 2.60 31.11
CA ALA A 45 -22.21 3.47 31.53
C ALA A 45 -23.61 2.83 31.42
N GLY A 46 -23.71 1.60 30.88
CA GLY A 46 -24.94 0.80 30.89
C GLY A 46 -25.99 1.16 29.84
N SER A 47 -25.68 2.04 28.87
CA SER A 47 -26.64 2.49 27.85
C SER A 47 -26.86 1.48 26.72
N LEU A 48 -26.00 0.48 26.55
CA LEU A 48 -26.11 -0.56 25.52
C LEU A 48 -26.88 -1.79 26.06
N HIS A 49 -28.19 -1.65 26.28
CA HIS A 49 -29.07 -2.81 26.49
C HIS A 49 -29.53 -3.38 25.13
N PRO A 50 -29.11 -4.59 24.72
CA PRO A 50 -29.31 -5.11 23.36
C PRO A 50 -30.77 -5.44 23.00
N ARG A 51 -31.71 -5.35 23.94
CA ARG A 51 -33.07 -5.85 23.74
C ARG A 51 -34.09 -4.82 23.28
N ASN A 52 -33.80 -3.51 23.38
CA ASN A 52 -34.70 -2.41 22.95
C ASN A 52 -33.92 -1.08 22.71
N TYR A 53 -32.79 -1.12 22.01
CA TYR A 53 -32.02 0.09 21.70
C TYR A 53 -32.62 0.82 20.50
N ALA A 54 -33.29 1.95 20.71
CA ALA A 54 -33.80 2.80 19.65
C ALA A 54 -32.74 3.85 19.27
N PHE A 55 -32.07 3.66 18.13
CA PHE A 55 -31.10 4.62 17.61
C PHE A 55 -31.74 6.00 17.46
N GLY A 56 -31.32 6.95 18.29
CA GLY A 56 -31.69 8.36 18.13
C GLY A 56 -31.09 8.96 16.86
N LYS A 57 -31.67 10.05 16.35
CA LYS A 57 -31.18 10.74 15.14
C LYS A 57 -29.71 11.13 15.26
N GLU A 58 -29.27 11.58 16.43
CA GLU A 58 -27.89 11.98 16.70
C GLU A 58 -26.92 10.80 16.69
N GLU A 59 -27.35 9.64 17.20
CA GLU A 59 -26.54 8.44 17.22
C GLU A 59 -26.41 7.82 15.83
N ALA A 60 -27.47 7.90 15.02
CA ALA A 60 -27.44 7.52 13.61
C ALA A 60 -26.49 8.42 12.82
N VAL A 61 -26.50 9.73 13.08
CA VAL A 61 -25.56 10.68 12.45
C VAL A 61 -24.12 10.40 12.89
N LEU A 62 -23.87 10.13 14.18
CA LEU A 62 -22.55 9.80 14.68
C LEU A 62 -22.03 8.48 14.08
N ALA A 63 -22.88 7.45 14.00
CA ALA A 63 -22.55 6.18 13.38
C ALA A 63 -22.27 6.33 11.87
N ALA A 64 -23.12 7.08 11.16
CA ALA A 64 -22.96 7.31 9.72
C ALA A 64 -21.70 8.12 9.40
N THR A 65 -21.40 9.16 10.20
CA THR A 65 -20.18 9.98 10.01
C THR A 65 -18.92 9.20 10.35
N THR A 66 -18.93 8.40 11.42
CA THR A 66 -17.81 7.51 11.77
C THR A 66 -17.56 6.48 10.67
N LEU A 67 -18.62 5.87 10.15
CA LEU A 67 -18.53 4.92 9.03
C LEU A 67 -18.03 5.59 7.75
N LEU A 68 -18.47 6.82 7.47
CA LEU A 68 -18.02 7.59 6.32
C LEU A 68 -16.54 7.94 6.42
N VAL A 69 -16.07 8.43 7.57
CA VAL A 69 -14.65 8.73 7.80
C VAL A 69 -13.80 7.45 7.73
N PHE A 70 -14.27 6.36 8.34
CA PHE A 70 -13.63 5.05 8.25
C PHE A 70 -13.52 4.61 6.79
N LEU A 71 -14.60 4.68 6.03
CA LEU A 71 -14.60 4.31 4.62
C LEU A 71 -13.66 5.22 3.82
N LEU A 72 -13.66 6.54 4.04
CA LEU A 72 -12.80 7.46 3.31
C LEU A 72 -11.30 7.18 3.54
N VAL A 73 -10.93 6.81 4.76
CA VAL A 73 -9.55 6.42 5.11
C VAL A 73 -9.21 5.01 4.62
N PHE A 74 -10.13 4.05 4.72
CA PHE A 74 -9.87 2.62 4.49
C PHE A 74 -10.14 2.15 3.05
N LEU A 75 -10.94 2.88 2.27
CA LEU A 75 -11.24 2.59 0.87
C LEU A 75 -10.00 2.53 -0.06
N PRO A 76 -9.00 3.42 0.03
CA PRO A 76 -7.78 3.29 -0.80
C PRO A 76 -7.00 2.01 -0.47
N TYR A 77 -7.01 1.56 0.79
CA TYR A 77 -6.41 0.29 1.20
C TYR A 77 -7.15 -0.91 0.63
N LEU A 78 -8.49 -0.89 0.61
CA LEU A 78 -9.29 -1.93 -0.05
C LEU A 78 -9.09 -1.97 -1.57
N ARG A 79 -8.62 -0.87 -2.17
CA ARG A 79 -8.31 -0.78 -3.61
C ARG A 79 -6.85 -1.08 -3.94
N GLY A 80 -6.02 -1.46 -2.96
CA GLY A 80 -4.58 -1.70 -3.17
C GLY A 80 -3.80 -0.42 -3.55
N MET A 81 -4.39 0.76 -3.37
CA MET A 81 -3.76 2.02 -3.73
C MET A 81 -2.96 2.53 -2.54
N ASN A 82 -1.66 2.20 -2.49
CA ASN A 82 -0.80 2.58 -1.38
C ASN A 82 -0.25 4.01 -1.61
N PRO A 83 -0.57 5.01 -0.76
CA PRO A 83 -0.19 6.41 -0.99
C PRO A 83 1.30 6.73 -0.71
N GLY A 84 2.18 5.73 -0.82
CA GLY A 84 3.63 5.78 -0.56
C GLY A 84 4.51 5.57 -1.81
N ASP A 85 3.92 5.23 -2.95
CA ASP A 85 4.64 4.92 -4.19
C ASP A 85 5.12 6.25 -4.80
N GLY A 86 6.22 6.78 -4.29
CA GLY A 86 6.80 8.06 -4.69
C GLY A 86 7.39 8.09 -6.11
N GLY A 87 6.82 7.32 -7.05
CA GLY A 87 7.28 7.19 -8.43
C GLY A 87 8.71 6.66 -8.57
N ARG A 88 9.28 6.10 -7.50
CA ARG A 88 10.64 5.55 -7.52
C ARG A 88 10.57 4.14 -8.09
N THR A 89 11.14 3.97 -9.26
CA THR A 89 11.35 2.64 -9.85
C THR A 89 12.80 2.24 -9.69
N TYR A 90 13.01 0.95 -9.46
CA TYR A 90 14.34 0.32 -9.41
C TYR A 90 14.48 -0.63 -10.57
N GLU A 91 15.55 -0.49 -11.33
CA GLU A 91 15.82 -1.34 -12.47
C GLU A 91 16.53 -2.61 -12.03
N GLY A 92 16.01 -3.74 -12.49
CA GLY A 92 16.59 -5.06 -12.29
C GLY A 92 16.69 -5.83 -13.60
N ARG A 93 17.60 -6.80 -13.60
CA ARG A 93 17.71 -7.81 -14.65
C ARG A 93 17.58 -9.19 -14.03
N GLY A 94 17.10 -10.14 -14.80
CA GLY A 94 16.97 -11.50 -14.33
C GLY A 94 16.38 -12.44 -15.36
N SER A 95 16.28 -13.70 -14.96
CA SER A 95 15.65 -14.75 -15.75
C SER A 95 14.32 -15.16 -15.13
N ILE A 96 13.33 -15.39 -15.99
CA ILE A 96 12.03 -15.89 -15.57
C ILE A 96 12.15 -17.37 -15.24
N ILE A 97 11.76 -17.75 -14.03
CA ILE A 97 11.66 -19.15 -13.61
C ILE A 97 10.25 -19.68 -13.88
N GLN A 98 9.23 -18.86 -13.57
CA GLN A 98 7.84 -19.23 -13.71
C GLN A 98 6.97 -17.99 -13.94
N VAL A 99 5.89 -18.14 -14.71
CA VAL A 99 4.88 -17.10 -14.92
C VAL A 99 3.54 -17.67 -14.48
N ASP A 100 2.87 -16.98 -13.58
CA ASP A 100 1.50 -17.29 -13.13
C ASP A 100 0.57 -16.14 -13.55
N GLN A 101 -0.17 -16.36 -14.63
CA GLN A 101 -1.11 -15.36 -15.15
C GLN A 101 -2.41 -15.30 -14.34
N GLU A 102 -2.77 -16.37 -13.63
CA GLU A 102 -4.00 -16.42 -12.83
C GLU A 102 -3.82 -15.58 -11.55
N GLU A 103 -2.67 -15.75 -10.90
CA GLU A 103 -2.30 -15.03 -9.68
C GLU A 103 -1.60 -13.69 -9.95
N LYS A 104 -1.36 -13.34 -11.22
CA LYS A 104 -0.61 -12.14 -11.65
C LYS A 104 0.78 -12.04 -11.00
N LYS A 105 1.47 -13.18 -10.96
CA LYS A 105 2.80 -13.32 -10.34
C LYS A 105 3.83 -13.82 -11.33
N VAL A 106 5.07 -13.42 -11.12
CA VAL A 106 6.22 -13.92 -11.87
C VAL A 106 7.34 -14.26 -10.91
N THR A 107 7.82 -15.49 -10.98
CA THR A 107 9.02 -15.93 -10.26
C THR A 107 10.23 -15.52 -11.08
N LEU A 108 11.00 -14.56 -10.57
CA LEU A 108 12.19 -14.05 -11.22
C LEU A 108 13.42 -14.44 -10.40
N ARG A 109 14.41 -15.02 -11.07
CA ARG A 109 15.77 -15.07 -10.56
C ARG A 109 16.47 -13.80 -11.00
N HIS A 110 16.51 -12.82 -10.11
CA HIS A 110 17.07 -11.51 -10.41
C HIS A 110 18.55 -11.42 -10.01
N GLU A 111 19.25 -10.55 -10.72
CA GLU A 111 20.59 -10.08 -10.37
C GLU A 111 20.51 -9.09 -9.19
N ASP A 112 21.66 -8.58 -8.78
CA ASP A 112 21.73 -7.54 -7.76
C ASP A 112 21.03 -6.28 -8.27
N VAL A 113 20.02 -5.82 -7.54
CA VAL A 113 19.31 -4.55 -7.81
C VAL A 113 19.91 -3.52 -6.88
N GLU A 114 20.67 -2.60 -7.47
CA GLU A 114 21.56 -1.69 -6.75
C GLU A 114 20.83 -0.95 -5.62
N GLY A 115 21.28 -1.22 -4.38
CA GLY A 115 20.80 -0.52 -3.18
C GLY A 115 19.44 -0.96 -2.63
N VAL A 116 18.82 -2.01 -3.19
CA VAL A 116 17.48 -2.46 -2.74
C VAL A 116 17.45 -3.92 -2.32
N ILE A 117 17.87 -4.84 -3.18
CA ILE A 117 17.74 -6.28 -2.95
C ILE A 117 18.88 -7.05 -3.65
N PRO A 118 19.56 -7.97 -2.95
CA PRO A 118 20.65 -8.75 -3.52
C PRO A 118 20.14 -9.84 -4.46
N ALA A 119 20.99 -10.34 -5.35
CA ALA A 119 20.64 -11.38 -6.32
C ALA A 119 20.03 -12.62 -5.65
N MET A 120 18.76 -12.90 -5.93
CA MET A 120 18.03 -14.06 -5.42
C MET A 120 16.84 -14.43 -6.32
N THR A 121 16.15 -15.51 -5.98
CA THR A 121 14.91 -15.91 -6.64
C THR A 121 13.73 -15.54 -5.74
N MET A 122 12.85 -14.68 -6.24
CA MET A 122 11.64 -14.26 -5.55
C MET A 122 10.44 -14.18 -6.49
N ASP A 123 9.25 -14.29 -5.91
CA ASP A 123 7.99 -14.10 -6.60
C ASP A 123 7.60 -12.62 -6.52
N TYR A 124 7.33 -12.02 -7.67
CA TYR A 124 6.90 -10.64 -7.77
C TYR A 124 5.49 -10.57 -8.33
N GLU A 125 4.63 -9.76 -7.71
CA GLU A 125 3.35 -9.38 -8.31
C GLU A 125 3.58 -8.41 -9.47
N VAL A 126 2.77 -8.50 -10.53
CA VAL A 126 2.77 -7.53 -11.62
C VAL A 126 1.65 -6.52 -11.46
N HIS A 127 1.94 -5.27 -11.80
CA HIS A 127 0.95 -4.20 -11.75
C HIS A 127 -0.19 -4.45 -12.76
N SER A 128 0.12 -5.06 -13.92
CA SER A 128 -0.83 -5.34 -14.98
C SER A 128 -0.61 -6.75 -15.53
N PRO A 129 -1.66 -7.59 -15.69
CA PRO A 129 -1.52 -8.94 -16.24
C PRO A 129 -0.98 -8.94 -17.68
N GLU A 130 -1.19 -7.86 -18.43
CA GLU A 130 -0.69 -7.68 -19.79
C GLU A 130 0.85 -7.65 -19.86
N LEU A 131 1.52 -7.31 -18.75
CA LEU A 131 2.98 -7.37 -18.64
C LEU A 131 3.51 -8.81 -18.74
N LEU A 132 2.71 -9.80 -18.36
CA LEU A 132 3.07 -11.22 -18.45
C LEU A 132 2.85 -11.81 -19.85
N HIS A 133 2.18 -11.07 -20.75
CA HIS A 133 1.88 -11.58 -22.07
C HIS A 133 3.14 -11.79 -22.90
N GLY A 134 3.32 -13.01 -23.39
CA GLY A 134 4.44 -13.37 -24.24
C GLY A 134 5.72 -13.69 -23.46
N LEU A 135 5.76 -13.55 -22.14
CA LEU A 135 6.86 -14.00 -21.28
C LEU A 135 6.74 -15.51 -21.00
N LYS A 136 7.88 -16.19 -20.88
CA LYS A 136 7.95 -17.62 -20.54
C LYS A 136 9.15 -17.92 -19.65
N ALA A 137 9.10 -19.05 -18.96
CA ALA A 137 10.23 -19.58 -18.22
C ALA A 137 11.48 -19.70 -19.12
N GLY A 138 12.62 -19.26 -18.61
CA GLY A 138 13.90 -19.22 -19.28
C GLY A 138 14.19 -17.95 -20.08
N ASP A 139 13.24 -17.02 -20.20
CA ASP A 139 13.51 -15.72 -20.84
C ASP A 139 14.34 -14.83 -19.91
N GLU A 140 15.36 -14.18 -20.47
CA GLU A 140 16.06 -13.07 -19.82
C GLU A 140 15.25 -11.79 -19.99
N VAL A 141 15.09 -11.05 -18.91
CA VAL A 141 14.24 -9.86 -18.83
C VAL A 141 14.92 -8.73 -18.07
N ARG A 142 14.59 -7.52 -18.47
CA ARG A 142 14.83 -6.29 -17.75
C ARG A 142 13.51 -5.78 -17.22
N PHE A 143 13.45 -5.45 -15.93
CA PHE A 143 12.22 -5.09 -15.26
C PHE A 143 12.40 -3.89 -14.34
N HIS A 144 11.32 -3.18 -14.08
CA HIS A 144 11.26 -2.08 -13.12
C HIS A 144 10.38 -2.47 -11.94
N LEU A 145 10.92 -2.35 -10.74
CA LEU A 145 10.21 -2.55 -9.48
C LEU A 145 9.76 -1.22 -8.91
N SER A 146 8.50 -1.10 -8.55
CA SER A 146 8.00 -0.03 -7.71
C SER A 146 7.76 -0.58 -6.30
N PRO A 147 8.14 0.14 -5.24
CA PRO A 147 7.70 -0.21 -3.89
C PRO A 147 6.17 -0.08 -3.82
N ALA A 148 5.49 -1.09 -3.28
CA ALA A 148 4.05 -1.15 -3.07
C ALA A 148 3.79 -1.56 -1.61
N GLY A 149 3.87 -0.59 -0.70
CA GLY A 149 3.78 -0.85 0.74
C GLY A 149 5.00 -1.57 1.30
N PHE A 150 4.87 -2.87 1.55
CA PHE A 150 5.95 -3.72 2.11
C PHE A 150 6.61 -4.62 1.07
N GLU A 151 6.03 -4.70 -0.14
CA GLU A 151 6.52 -5.55 -1.22
C GLU A 151 6.94 -4.70 -2.43
N PHE A 152 7.53 -5.36 -3.43
CA PHE A 152 7.87 -4.76 -4.71
C PHE A 152 6.96 -5.32 -5.80
N VAL A 153 6.36 -4.43 -6.57
CA VAL A 153 5.54 -4.78 -7.74
C VAL A 153 6.30 -4.48 -9.02
N VAL A 154 6.25 -5.39 -9.97
CA VAL A 154 6.79 -5.18 -11.32
C VAL A 154 5.83 -4.27 -12.09
N VAL A 155 6.28 -3.05 -12.39
CA VAL A 155 5.50 -2.06 -13.14
C VAL A 155 5.82 -2.08 -14.63
N GLU A 156 6.98 -2.63 -14.99
CA GLU A 156 7.43 -2.72 -16.37
C GLU A 156 8.36 -3.92 -16.51
N ILE A 157 8.24 -4.65 -17.62
CA ILE A 157 9.08 -5.82 -17.90
C ILE A 157 9.22 -5.97 -19.41
N HIS A 158 10.46 -6.17 -19.86
CA HIS A 158 10.80 -6.34 -21.26
C HIS A 158 11.78 -7.49 -21.41
N LYS A 159 11.61 -8.28 -22.48
CA LYS A 159 12.60 -9.29 -22.83
C LYS A 159 13.90 -8.63 -23.23
N GLU A 160 14.99 -9.06 -22.62
CA GLU A 160 16.31 -8.64 -23.03
C GLU A 160 16.72 -9.46 -24.25
N LYS A 161 16.86 -8.77 -25.40
CA LYS A 161 17.35 -9.40 -26.62
C LYS A 161 18.87 -9.53 -26.48
N LYS A 162 19.37 -10.75 -26.31
CA LYS A 162 20.80 -11.04 -26.36
C LYS A 162 21.37 -10.52 -27.70
N PRO A 163 22.43 -9.70 -27.69
CA PRO A 163 23.05 -9.18 -28.91
C PRO A 163 23.64 -10.27 -29.81
#